data_AF-A0A830E466-F1
#
_entry.id   AF-A0A830E466-F1
#
_cell.length_a   1.000
_cell.length_b   1.000
_cell.length_c   1.000
_cell.angle_alpha   90.00
_cell.angle_beta   90.00
_cell.angle_gamma   90.00
#
_symmetry.space_group_name_H-M   'P 1'
#
loop_
_entity.id
_entity.type
_entity.pdbx_description
1 polymer ?
#
loop_
_entity_poly.entity_id
_entity_poly.type
_entity_poly.pdbx_seq_one_letter_code
_entity_poly.pdbx_strand_id
1 'polypeptide(L)'
;MTQGSLWIALSMVFLALAAVFGTLWFVSNQNYSTLMAAYDALKAQYDDLKSQYSGLQSQYSNLQSQYSACQSQLVNLQTQYNNLQGQYQSCQAQLQQCTPITTTLQVQAVGLTGVSSGTSATLTLLISNPSSSGIGINGFTLGSLSCVFQSPIQVPADMQGAMIKIMLPISNGYFSTSNVFVSFNGQTIQAICTGQQHAQVGVQYSGYITTVSGQTYPFTVTSSS
;
A
#
# COMPACT_ATOMS: atom_id res chain seq x y z
N MET A 1 63.29 102.65 -49.75
CA MET A 1 62.30 102.31 -48.71
C MET A 1 62.71 103.01 -47.43
N THR A 2 61.84 103.81 -46.83
CA THR A 2 62.10 104.38 -45.50
C THR A 2 62.02 103.25 -44.49
N GLN A 3 62.83 103.27 -43.42
CA GLN A 3 62.84 102.22 -42.40
C GLN A 3 61.42 101.84 -41.93
N GLY A 4 60.49 102.81 -41.87
CA GLY A 4 59.08 102.58 -41.51
C GLY A 4 58.31 101.62 -42.42
N SER A 5 58.56 101.57 -43.74
CA SER A 5 57.81 100.68 -44.64
C SER A 5 58.21 99.20 -44.49
N LEU A 6 59.46 98.93 -44.09
CA LEU A 6 59.96 97.58 -43.83
C LEU A 6 59.34 96.99 -42.54
N TRP A 7 59.24 97.81 -41.48
CA TRP A 7 58.60 97.41 -40.22
C TRP A 7 57.11 97.07 -40.38
N ILE A 8 56.39 97.83 -41.23
CA ILE A 8 54.98 97.56 -41.53
C ILE A 8 54.83 96.21 -42.25
N ALA A 9 55.67 95.92 -43.25
CA ALA A 9 55.64 94.65 -43.97
C ALA A 9 55.95 93.44 -43.06
N LEU A 10 56.96 93.55 -42.20
CA LEU A 10 57.29 92.52 -41.21
C LEU A 10 56.16 92.29 -40.21
N SER A 11 55.48 93.35 -39.76
CA SER A 11 54.33 93.25 -38.86
C SER A 11 53.15 92.53 -39.52
N MET A 12 52.85 92.81 -40.78
CA MET A 12 51.79 92.10 -41.52
C MET A 12 52.09 90.61 -41.69
N VAL A 13 53.35 90.26 -42.00
CA VAL A 13 53.79 88.86 -42.10
C VAL A 13 53.66 88.15 -40.75
N PHE A 14 54.06 88.80 -39.65
CA PHE A 14 53.91 88.25 -38.31
C PHE A 14 52.44 88.00 -37.95
N LEU A 15 51.55 88.96 -38.23
CA LEU A 15 50.11 88.81 -37.98
C LEU A 15 49.50 87.66 -38.80
N ALA A 16 49.90 87.51 -40.07
CA ALA A 16 49.45 86.41 -40.92
C ALA A 16 49.92 85.05 -40.38
N LEU A 17 51.17 84.92 -39.95
CA LEU A 17 51.69 83.70 -39.34
C LEU A 17 51.02 83.37 -38.01
N ALA A 18 50.79 84.38 -37.16
CA ALA A 18 50.06 84.20 -35.90
C ALA A 18 48.62 83.74 -36.13
N ALA A 19 47.93 84.27 -37.15
CA ALA A 19 46.59 83.83 -37.52
C ALA A 19 46.58 82.37 -38.01
N VAL A 20 47.51 81.99 -38.90
CA VAL A 20 47.65 80.60 -39.38
C VAL A 20 47.92 79.66 -38.21
N PHE A 21 48.85 80.01 -37.32
CA PHE A 21 49.15 79.22 -36.13
C PHE A 21 47.94 79.08 -35.20
N GLY A 22 47.20 80.17 -34.96
CA GLY A 22 45.96 80.16 -34.19
C GLY A 22 44.90 79.22 -34.77
N THR A 23 44.71 79.24 -36.10
CA THR A 23 43.74 78.33 -36.76
C THR A 23 44.17 76.86 -36.70
N LEU A 24 45.46 76.57 -36.89
CA LEU A 24 45.98 75.21 -36.80
C LEU A 24 45.86 74.67 -35.37
N TRP A 25 46.20 75.50 -34.37
CA TRP A 25 46.04 75.16 -32.97
C TRP A 25 44.58 74.90 -32.61
N PHE A 26 43.66 75.76 -33.06
CA PHE A 26 42.22 75.60 -32.81
C PHE A 26 41.67 74.30 -33.41
N VAL A 27 42.00 73.99 -34.67
CA VAL A 27 41.57 72.74 -35.32
C VAL A 27 42.17 71.52 -34.62
N SER A 28 43.45 71.57 -34.27
CA SER A 28 44.13 70.49 -33.53
C SER A 28 43.48 70.26 -32.17
N ASN A 29 43.17 71.33 -31.43
CA ASN A 29 42.50 71.25 -30.13
C ASN A 29 41.08 70.68 -30.24
N GLN A 30 40.33 71.06 -31.28
CA GLN A 30 39.01 70.46 -31.54
C GLN A 30 39.13 68.95 -31.85
N ASN A 31 40.07 68.56 -32.72
CA ASN A 31 40.30 67.16 -33.04
C ASN A 31 40.66 66.35 -31.79
N TYR A 32 41.55 66.89 -30.94
CA TYR A 32 41.89 66.27 -29.66
C TYR A 32 40.68 66.09 -28.75
N SER A 33 39.85 67.14 -28.62
CA SER A 33 38.62 67.08 -27.82
C SER A 33 37.63 66.04 -28.35
N THR A 34 37.43 65.96 -29.67
CA THR A 34 36.55 64.94 -30.27
C THR A 34 37.07 63.52 -30.09
N LEU A 35 38.39 63.32 -30.19
CA LEU A 35 39.00 62.01 -29.99
C LEU A 35 38.89 61.57 -28.54
N MET A 36 39.07 62.48 -27.58
CA MET A 36 38.88 62.20 -26.16
C MET A 36 37.43 61.79 -25.87
N ALA A 37 36.46 62.52 -26.41
CA ALA A 37 35.04 62.18 -26.23
C ALA A 37 34.69 60.81 -26.83
N ALA A 38 35.25 60.46 -28.00
CA ALA A 38 35.08 59.15 -28.61
C ALA A 38 35.72 58.03 -27.76
N TYR A 39 36.91 58.29 -27.19
CA TYR A 39 37.58 57.36 -26.28
C TYR A 39 36.75 57.12 -25.02
N ASP A 40 36.23 58.18 -24.37
CA ASP A 40 35.42 58.06 -23.17
C ASP A 40 34.11 57.29 -23.44
N ALA A 41 33.47 57.53 -24.59
CA ALA A 41 32.29 56.79 -25.02
C ALA A 41 32.59 55.31 -25.22
N LEU A 42 33.71 54.97 -25.88
CA LEU A 42 34.12 53.57 -26.09
C LEU A 42 34.47 52.90 -24.75
N LYS A 43 35.11 53.62 -23.83
CA LYS A 43 35.42 53.12 -22.49
C LYS A 43 34.15 52.79 -21.72
N ALA A 44 33.14 53.65 -21.78
CA ALA A 44 31.85 53.42 -21.14
C ALA A 44 31.14 52.19 -21.73
N GLN A 45 31.14 52.02 -23.06
CA GLN A 45 30.59 50.82 -23.71
C GLN A 45 31.32 49.54 -23.30
N TYR A 46 32.65 49.60 -23.19
CA TYR A 46 33.44 48.46 -22.72
C TYR A 46 33.11 48.07 -21.28
N ASP A 47 32.96 49.05 -20.39
CA ASP A 47 32.62 48.79 -18.99
C ASP A 47 31.20 48.24 -18.83
N ASP A 48 30.24 48.72 -19.63
CA ASP A 48 28.89 48.18 -19.70
C ASP A 48 28.90 46.71 -20.18
N LEU A 49 29.59 46.43 -21.29
CA LEU A 49 29.70 45.06 -21.82
C LEU A 49 30.36 44.11 -20.81
N LYS A 50 31.38 44.59 -20.09
CA LYS A 50 32.03 43.82 -19.02
C LYS A 50 31.06 43.50 -17.89
N SER A 51 30.20 44.45 -17.49
CA SER A 51 29.16 44.24 -16.49
C SER A 51 28.13 43.21 -16.96
N GLN A 52 27.65 43.33 -18.20
CA GLN A 52 26.73 42.36 -18.80
C GLN A 52 27.31 40.95 -18.84
N TYR A 53 28.59 40.81 -19.21
CA TYR A 53 29.30 39.53 -19.20
C TYR A 53 29.35 38.91 -17.80
N SER A 54 29.69 39.69 -16.78
CA SER A 54 29.69 39.21 -15.40
C SER A 54 28.28 38.77 -14.94
N GLY A 55 27.24 39.52 -15.33
CA GLY A 55 25.85 39.15 -15.06
C GLY A 55 25.46 37.83 -15.72
N LEU A 56 25.83 37.64 -16.99
CA LEU A 56 25.57 36.40 -17.71
C LEU A 56 26.32 35.20 -17.10
N GLN A 57 27.56 35.41 -16.66
CA GLN A 57 28.34 34.38 -15.97
C GLN A 57 27.66 33.94 -14.66
N SER A 58 27.13 34.88 -13.86
CA SER A 58 26.36 34.55 -12.66
C SER A 58 25.07 33.79 -12.97
N GLN A 59 24.34 34.18 -14.02
CA GLN A 59 23.13 33.46 -14.46
C GLN A 59 23.45 32.03 -14.88
N TYR A 60 24.54 31.83 -15.62
CA TYR A 60 25.01 30.51 -16.03
C TYR A 60 25.34 29.62 -14.83
N SER A 61 26.09 30.14 -13.85
CA SER A 61 26.38 29.39 -12.62
C SER A 61 25.11 29.03 -11.84
N ASN A 62 24.14 29.94 -11.77
CA ASN A 62 22.86 29.66 -11.11
C ASN A 62 22.09 28.54 -11.82
N LEU A 63 22.00 28.60 -13.16
CA LEU A 63 21.34 27.57 -13.97
C LEU A 63 22.02 26.20 -13.81
N GLN A 64 23.34 26.17 -13.75
CA GLN A 64 24.09 24.94 -13.51
C GLN A 64 23.76 24.33 -12.14
N SER A 65 23.66 25.16 -11.08
CA SER A 65 23.23 24.69 -9.76
C SER A 65 21.80 24.16 -9.75
N GLN A 66 20.86 24.83 -10.43
CA GLN A 66 19.48 24.36 -10.55
C GLN A 66 19.40 23.01 -11.28
N TYR A 67 20.17 22.85 -12.35
CA TYR A 67 20.25 21.58 -13.09
C TYR A 67 20.74 20.44 -12.21
N SER A 68 21.82 20.64 -11.44
CA SER A 68 22.32 19.64 -10.50
C SER A 68 21.29 19.28 -9.42
N ALA A 69 20.56 20.26 -8.89
CA ALA A 69 19.50 20.02 -7.91
C ALA A 69 18.36 19.17 -8.50
N CYS A 70 17.92 19.48 -9.72
CA CYS A 70 16.91 18.70 -10.44
C CYS A 70 17.36 17.25 -10.67
N GLN A 71 18.62 17.06 -11.06
CA GLN A 71 19.19 15.71 -11.22
C GLN A 71 19.16 14.92 -9.91
N SER A 72 19.51 15.55 -8.78
CA SER A 72 19.42 14.89 -7.46
C SER A 72 17.98 14.53 -7.09
N GLN A 73 17.00 15.39 -7.40
CA GLN A 73 15.58 15.10 -7.16
C GLN A 73 15.09 13.90 -7.97
N LEU A 74 15.49 13.78 -9.24
CA LEU A 74 15.16 12.61 -10.07
C LEU A 74 15.71 11.31 -9.49
N VAL A 75 16.97 11.31 -9.03
CA VAL A 75 17.56 10.14 -8.37
C VAL A 75 16.78 9.76 -7.12
N ASN A 76 16.42 10.74 -6.28
CA ASN A 76 15.64 10.50 -5.08
C ASN A 76 14.26 9.88 -5.39
N LEU A 77 13.57 10.42 -6.40
CA LEU A 77 12.27 9.92 -6.82
C LEU A 77 12.35 8.47 -7.33
N GLN A 78 13.40 8.13 -8.09
CA GLN A 78 13.64 6.76 -8.53
C GLN A 78 13.85 5.81 -7.35
N THR A 79 14.59 6.23 -6.32
CA THR A 79 14.78 5.44 -5.10
C THR A 79 13.45 5.22 -4.36
N GLN A 80 12.62 6.27 -4.22
CA GLN A 80 11.31 6.14 -3.59
C GLN A 80 10.40 5.17 -4.34
N TYR A 81 10.39 5.24 -5.68
CA TYR A 81 9.63 4.32 -6.52
C TYR A 81 10.05 2.86 -6.29
N ASN A 82 11.36 2.59 -6.31
CA ASN A 82 11.87 1.23 -6.09
C ASN A 82 11.51 0.70 -4.69
N ASN A 83 11.56 1.56 -3.66
CA ASN A 83 11.15 1.19 -2.31
C ASN A 83 9.66 0.84 -2.24
N LEU A 84 8.80 1.66 -2.86
CA LEU A 84 7.37 1.41 -2.90
C LEU A 84 7.05 0.10 -3.64
N GLN A 85 7.75 -0.17 -4.75
CA GLN A 85 7.62 -1.44 -5.48
C GLN A 85 7.99 -2.64 -4.60
N GLY A 86 9.07 -2.55 -3.81
CA GLY A 86 9.45 -3.59 -2.87
C GLY A 86 8.41 -3.82 -1.76
N GLN A 87 7.84 -2.74 -1.21
CA GLN A 87 6.76 -2.83 -0.23
C GLN A 87 5.50 -3.51 -0.81
N TYR A 88 5.13 -3.16 -2.04
CA TYR A 88 4.01 -3.78 -2.73
C TYR A 88 4.21 -5.29 -2.90
N GLN A 89 5.40 -5.72 -3.35
CA GLN A 89 5.74 -7.14 -3.48
C GLN A 89 5.70 -7.88 -2.14
N SER A 90 6.21 -7.25 -1.07
CA SER A 90 6.14 -7.82 0.28
C SER A 90 4.70 -7.99 0.76
N CYS A 91 3.85 -6.98 0.56
CA CYS A 91 2.43 -7.05 0.89
C CYS A 91 1.71 -8.14 0.08
N GLN A 92 2.00 -8.27 -1.21
CA GLN A 92 1.45 -9.34 -2.05
C GLN A 92 1.86 -10.73 -1.54
N ALA A 93 3.12 -10.92 -1.14
CA ALA A 93 3.59 -12.16 -0.57
C ALA A 93 2.91 -12.48 0.77
N GLN A 94 2.73 -11.48 1.63
CA GLN A 94 1.97 -11.64 2.87
C GLN A 94 0.51 -12.01 2.61
N LEU A 95 -0.13 -11.40 1.60
CA LEU A 95 -1.50 -11.75 1.23
C LEU A 95 -1.62 -13.21 0.76
N GLN A 96 -0.63 -13.72 0.03
CA GLN A 96 -0.59 -15.14 -0.35
C GLN A 96 -0.40 -16.08 0.86
N GLN A 97 0.26 -15.62 1.91
CA GLN A 97 0.35 -16.38 3.17
C GLN A 97 -0.93 -16.25 4.01
N CYS A 98 -1.62 -15.12 3.89
CA CYS A 98 -2.87 -14.84 4.59
C CYS A 98 -4.12 -15.27 3.83
N THR A 99 -4.03 -15.92 2.66
CA THR A 99 -5.20 -16.62 2.12
C THR A 99 -5.55 -17.75 3.07
N PRO A 100 -6.67 -17.68 3.84
CA PRO A 100 -7.16 -18.87 4.49
C PRO A 100 -7.43 -19.87 3.38
N ILE A 101 -6.94 -21.10 3.54
CA ILE A 101 -7.46 -22.22 2.77
C ILE A 101 -8.99 -22.17 3.00
N THR A 102 -9.74 -21.77 1.97
CA THR A 102 -11.19 -21.53 2.04
C THR A 102 -12.00 -22.81 2.13
N THR A 103 -11.34 -23.96 2.33
CA THR A 103 -12.03 -25.19 2.71
C THR A 103 -12.41 -25.06 4.18
N THR A 104 -13.65 -24.65 4.37
CA THR A 104 -14.35 -24.69 5.65
C THR A 104 -14.45 -26.13 6.16
N LEU A 105 -14.85 -26.31 7.42
CA LEU A 105 -15.02 -27.62 8.06
C LEU A 105 -15.78 -28.60 7.14
N GLN A 106 -15.26 -29.81 6.98
CA GLN A 106 -15.98 -30.88 6.27
C GLN A 106 -16.67 -31.76 7.31
N VAL A 107 -17.97 -31.96 7.14
CA VAL A 107 -18.80 -32.80 8.02
C VAL A 107 -19.48 -33.87 7.20
N GLN A 108 -19.29 -35.13 7.58
CA GLN A 108 -19.96 -36.27 6.97
C GLN A 108 -20.58 -37.13 8.06
N ALA A 109 -21.87 -37.43 7.97
CA ALA A 109 -22.48 -38.38 8.89
C ALA A 109 -22.10 -39.82 8.49
N VAL A 110 -21.47 -40.53 9.42
CA VAL A 110 -21.06 -41.94 9.24
C VAL A 110 -22.24 -42.86 9.49
N GLY A 111 -23.05 -42.57 10.52
CA GLY A 111 -24.22 -43.37 10.85
C GLY A 111 -24.91 -42.93 12.13
N LEU A 112 -26.17 -43.33 12.26
CA LEU A 112 -26.99 -43.19 13.47
C LEU A 112 -27.44 -44.59 13.89
N THR A 113 -26.70 -45.21 14.79
CA THR A 113 -26.89 -46.62 15.17
C THR A 113 -27.51 -46.76 16.56
N GLY A 114 -28.06 -47.93 16.88
CA GLY A 114 -28.64 -48.18 18.20
C GLY A 114 -30.02 -47.54 18.39
N VAL A 115 -30.72 -47.17 17.31
CA VAL A 115 -32.08 -46.62 17.41
C VAL A 115 -33.03 -47.75 17.77
N SER A 116 -33.31 -47.94 19.06
CA SER A 116 -34.27 -48.93 19.56
C SER A 116 -34.95 -48.42 20.83
N SER A 117 -36.13 -48.95 21.16
CA SER A 117 -36.90 -48.52 22.33
C SER A 117 -36.15 -48.85 23.63
N GLY A 118 -35.90 -47.85 24.48
CA GLY A 118 -35.30 -48.03 25.81
C GLY A 118 -33.77 -48.06 25.83
N THR A 119 -33.10 -47.72 24.72
CA THR A 119 -31.64 -47.68 24.61
C THR A 119 -31.14 -46.25 24.32
N SER A 120 -29.84 -46.11 24.02
CA SER A 120 -29.25 -44.85 23.53
C SER A 120 -28.73 -45.06 22.12
N ALA A 121 -29.12 -44.19 21.19
CA ALA A 121 -28.57 -44.16 19.85
C ALA A 121 -27.23 -43.41 19.84
N THR A 122 -26.35 -43.76 18.90
CA THR A 122 -25.08 -43.06 18.69
C THR A 122 -25.04 -42.48 17.29
N LEU A 123 -25.03 -41.15 17.20
CA LEU A 123 -24.74 -40.42 15.97
C LEU A 123 -23.22 -40.27 15.84
N THR A 124 -22.64 -40.80 14.77
CA THR A 124 -21.21 -40.65 14.47
C THR A 124 -21.02 -39.72 13.29
N LEU A 125 -20.25 -38.65 13.49
CA LEU A 125 -19.90 -37.68 12.47
C LEU A 125 -18.39 -37.73 12.23
N LEU A 126 -17.98 -37.86 10.97
CA LEU A 126 -16.61 -37.69 10.52
C LEU A 126 -16.39 -36.22 10.20
N ILE A 127 -15.35 -35.64 10.79
CA ILE A 127 -15.02 -34.23 10.67
C ILE A 127 -13.57 -34.08 10.25
N SER A 128 -13.36 -33.24 9.25
CA SER A 128 -12.03 -32.81 8.82
C SER A 128 -11.97 -31.28 8.83
N ASN A 129 -10.92 -30.75 9.43
CA ASN A 129 -10.56 -29.34 9.40
C ASN A 129 -9.32 -29.16 8.50
N PRO A 130 -9.50 -28.97 7.18
CA PRO A 130 -8.40 -28.69 6.26
C PRO A 130 -7.88 -27.24 6.36
N SER A 131 -8.39 -26.43 7.30
CA SER A 131 -7.96 -25.04 7.47
C SER A 131 -6.73 -24.95 8.37
N SER A 132 -6.00 -23.83 8.25
CA SER A 132 -4.80 -23.51 9.02
C SER A 132 -5.08 -23.01 10.45
N SER A 133 -6.33 -23.07 10.91
CA SER A 133 -6.73 -22.60 12.25
C SER A 133 -7.69 -23.58 12.92
N GLY A 134 -7.72 -23.60 14.25
CA GLY A 134 -8.66 -24.44 14.99
C GLY A 134 -10.11 -23.95 14.83
N ILE A 135 -11.04 -24.88 14.61
CA ILE A 135 -12.47 -24.57 14.50
C ILE A 135 -13.20 -25.08 15.74
N GLY A 136 -13.90 -24.17 16.43
CA GLY A 136 -14.78 -24.51 17.54
C GLY A 136 -16.17 -24.92 17.07
N ILE A 137 -16.69 -26.06 17.54
CA ILE A 137 -18.07 -26.52 17.33
C ILE A 137 -18.85 -26.32 18.63
N ASN A 138 -20.01 -25.65 18.57
CA ASN A 138 -20.81 -25.33 19.76
C ASN A 138 -22.16 -26.06 19.81
N GLY A 139 -22.55 -26.79 18.77
CA GLY A 139 -23.82 -27.50 18.78
C GLY A 139 -24.14 -28.24 17.49
N PHE A 140 -25.27 -28.95 17.51
CA PHE A 140 -25.82 -29.65 16.36
C PHE A 140 -27.34 -29.69 16.39
N THR A 141 -27.95 -29.96 15.24
CA THR A 141 -29.36 -30.30 15.11
C THR A 141 -29.54 -31.69 14.51
N LEU A 142 -30.66 -32.34 14.81
CA LEU A 142 -31.07 -33.60 14.20
C LEU A 142 -32.60 -33.62 14.08
N GLY A 143 -33.10 -33.37 12.88
CA GLY A 143 -34.52 -33.12 12.65
C GLY A 143 -35.01 -31.92 13.45
N SER A 144 -35.97 -32.14 14.34
CA SER A 144 -36.53 -31.12 15.23
C SER A 144 -35.78 -30.96 16.56
N LEU A 145 -34.70 -31.74 16.78
CA LEU A 145 -33.86 -31.62 17.97
C LEU A 145 -32.76 -30.57 17.73
N SER A 146 -32.56 -29.67 18.69
CA SER A 146 -31.47 -28.67 18.67
C SER A 146 -30.68 -28.74 19.96
N CYS A 147 -29.37 -28.92 19.85
CA CYS A 147 -28.47 -29.19 20.96
C CYS A 147 -27.28 -28.22 20.96
N VAL A 148 -27.00 -27.65 22.13
CA VAL A 148 -25.84 -26.78 22.37
C VAL A 148 -24.89 -27.46 23.36
N PHE A 149 -23.61 -27.47 23.04
CA PHE A 149 -22.57 -28.06 23.89
C PHE A 149 -22.27 -27.11 25.06
N GLN A 150 -22.13 -27.66 26.26
CA GLN A 150 -21.76 -26.84 27.43
C GLN A 150 -20.37 -26.21 27.29
N SER A 151 -19.46 -26.89 26.60
CA SER A 151 -18.17 -26.35 26.18
C SER A 151 -17.94 -26.61 24.69
N PRO A 152 -17.43 -25.64 23.92
CA PRO A 152 -17.16 -25.86 22.50
C PRO A 152 -16.08 -26.91 22.27
N ILE A 153 -16.31 -27.83 21.34
CA ILE A 153 -15.31 -28.78 20.88
C ILE A 153 -14.31 -28.05 19.99
N GLN A 154 -13.03 -28.13 20.31
CA GLN A 154 -11.97 -27.56 19.49
C GLN A 154 -11.44 -28.60 18.51
N VAL A 155 -11.65 -28.39 17.22
CA VAL A 155 -11.07 -29.19 16.14
C VAL A 155 -9.78 -28.49 15.68
N PRO A 156 -8.58 -29.01 15.97
CA PRO A 156 -7.31 -28.41 15.58
C PRO A 156 -7.18 -28.19 14.06
N ALA A 157 -6.28 -27.30 13.67
CA ALA A 157 -5.88 -27.11 12.27
C ALA A 157 -5.33 -28.42 11.68
N ASP A 158 -5.53 -28.62 10.38
CA ASP A 158 -5.08 -29.78 9.60
C ASP A 158 -5.55 -31.16 10.11
N MET A 159 -6.52 -31.21 11.02
CA MET A 159 -7.06 -32.47 11.53
C MET A 159 -7.92 -33.14 10.46
N GLN A 160 -7.59 -34.38 10.11
CA GLN A 160 -8.32 -35.15 9.10
C GLN A 160 -8.99 -36.38 9.73
N GLY A 161 -10.27 -36.57 9.44
CA GLY A 161 -10.99 -37.82 9.74
C GLY A 161 -11.25 -38.06 11.23
N ALA A 162 -11.40 -37.00 12.04
CA ALA A 162 -11.76 -37.16 13.44
C ALA A 162 -13.24 -37.50 13.60
N MET A 163 -13.57 -38.36 14.57
CA MET A 163 -14.95 -38.77 14.83
C MET A 163 -15.52 -38.05 16.04
N ILE A 164 -16.65 -37.38 15.86
CA ILE A 164 -17.53 -36.96 16.96
C ILE A 164 -18.59 -38.04 17.13
N LYS A 165 -18.72 -38.56 18.35
CA LYS A 165 -19.78 -39.51 18.73
C LYS A 165 -20.75 -38.82 19.67
N ILE A 166 -22.02 -38.75 19.29
CA ILE A 166 -23.08 -38.14 20.09
C ILE A 166 -24.01 -39.25 20.54
N MET A 167 -24.09 -39.44 21.85
CA MET A 167 -25.00 -40.40 22.48
C MET A 167 -26.33 -39.70 22.78
N LEU A 168 -27.39 -40.19 22.13
CA LEU A 168 -28.76 -39.70 22.21
C LEU A 168 -29.61 -40.75 22.94
N PRO A 169 -29.95 -40.54 24.23
CA PRO A 169 -30.85 -41.45 24.92
C PRO A 169 -32.24 -41.47 24.27
N ILE A 170 -32.92 -42.61 24.28
CA ILE A 170 -34.27 -42.74 23.73
C ILE A 170 -35.25 -43.06 24.86
N SER A 171 -36.29 -42.25 24.98
CA SER A 171 -37.36 -42.44 25.95
C SER A 171 -38.72 -42.25 25.28
N ASN A 172 -39.66 -43.15 25.56
CA ASN A 172 -41.01 -43.15 24.97
C ASN A 172 -41.04 -43.04 23.43
N GLY A 173 -40.02 -43.58 22.74
CA GLY A 173 -39.90 -43.52 21.28
C GLY A 173 -39.34 -42.20 20.72
N TYR A 174 -38.89 -41.27 21.56
CA TYR A 174 -38.29 -40.00 21.14
C TYR A 174 -36.83 -39.92 21.59
N PHE A 175 -36.01 -39.18 20.83
CA PHE A 175 -34.70 -38.77 21.32
C PHE A 175 -34.89 -37.83 22.51
N SER A 176 -34.31 -38.22 23.65
CA SER A 176 -34.32 -37.47 24.89
C SER A 176 -33.52 -36.18 24.76
N THR A 177 -34.04 -35.10 25.34
CA THR A 177 -33.32 -33.83 25.49
C THR A 177 -32.38 -33.81 26.70
N SER A 178 -32.53 -34.78 27.60
CA SER A 178 -31.72 -34.93 28.82
C SER A 178 -30.62 -35.98 28.64
N ASN A 179 -29.50 -35.77 29.34
CA ASN A 179 -28.35 -36.68 29.38
C ASN A 179 -27.73 -36.99 28.00
N VAL A 180 -27.68 -35.99 27.12
CA VAL A 180 -27.00 -36.09 25.83
C VAL A 180 -25.51 -35.83 26.03
N PHE A 181 -24.68 -36.77 25.60
CA PHE A 181 -23.23 -36.69 25.75
C PHE A 181 -22.54 -36.74 24.39
N VAL A 182 -21.46 -35.99 24.27
CA VAL A 182 -20.69 -35.84 23.04
C VAL A 182 -19.25 -36.21 23.36
N SER A 183 -18.70 -37.16 22.62
CA SER A 183 -17.33 -37.63 22.78
C SER A 183 -16.50 -37.26 21.55
N PHE A 184 -15.33 -36.66 21.80
CA PHE A 184 -14.36 -36.27 20.78
C PHE A 184 -12.94 -36.36 21.36
N ASN A 185 -12.02 -37.05 20.67
CA ASN A 185 -10.62 -37.20 21.10
C ASN A 185 -10.44 -37.59 22.59
N GLY A 186 -11.27 -38.51 23.09
CA GLY A 186 -11.20 -38.97 24.49
C GLY A 186 -11.84 -38.02 25.52
N GLN A 187 -12.27 -36.83 25.12
CA GLN A 187 -13.05 -35.92 25.95
C GLN A 187 -14.55 -36.24 25.82
N THR A 188 -15.29 -36.10 26.92
CA THR A 188 -16.75 -36.22 26.93
C THR A 188 -17.36 -34.93 27.46
N ILE A 189 -18.28 -34.35 26.69
CA ILE A 189 -18.92 -33.06 26.93
C ILE A 189 -20.43 -33.28 26.98
N GLN A 190 -21.12 -32.60 27.88
CA GLN A 190 -22.58 -32.65 27.94
C GLN A 190 -23.18 -31.64 26.95
N ALA A 191 -24.27 -32.03 26.30
CA ALA A 191 -25.07 -31.16 25.45
C ALA A 191 -26.44 -30.90 26.10
N ILE A 192 -26.91 -29.66 25.98
CA ILE A 192 -28.24 -29.24 26.38
C ILE A 192 -29.09 -29.20 25.13
N CYS A 193 -30.11 -30.04 25.08
CA CYS A 193 -30.97 -30.20 23.91
C CYS A 193 -32.38 -29.68 24.18
N THR A 194 -33.04 -29.25 23.11
CA THR A 194 -34.43 -28.78 23.09
C THR A 194 -35.13 -29.31 21.85
N GLY A 195 -36.46 -29.32 21.87
CA GLY A 195 -37.28 -29.86 20.79
C GLY A 195 -37.66 -31.33 21.01
N GLN A 196 -38.35 -31.91 20.04
CA GLN A 196 -38.88 -33.26 20.13
C GLN A 196 -38.77 -33.94 18.77
N GLN A 197 -37.99 -35.03 18.70
CA GLN A 197 -37.76 -35.79 17.48
C GLN A 197 -38.04 -37.28 17.73
N HIS A 198 -38.94 -37.86 16.94
CA HIS A 198 -39.28 -39.28 17.03
C HIS A 198 -38.08 -40.14 16.56
N ALA A 199 -37.77 -41.19 17.30
CA ALA A 199 -36.64 -42.09 17.09
C ALA A 199 -37.12 -43.36 16.37
N GLN A 200 -37.11 -43.32 15.05
CA GLN A 200 -37.52 -44.42 14.16
C GLN A 200 -36.31 -45.02 13.44
N VAL A 201 -36.30 -46.35 13.30
CA VAL A 201 -35.32 -47.11 12.50
C VAL A 201 -35.64 -47.00 11.01
N GLY A 202 -34.62 -46.93 10.16
CA GLY A 202 -34.75 -46.88 8.71
C GLY A 202 -35.19 -45.52 8.16
N VAL A 203 -35.23 -44.49 9.01
CA VAL A 203 -35.63 -43.12 8.63
C VAL A 203 -34.38 -42.28 8.40
N GLN A 204 -34.42 -41.45 7.36
CA GLN A 204 -33.38 -40.45 7.12
C GLN A 204 -33.68 -39.18 7.92
N TYR A 205 -32.70 -38.74 8.69
CA TYR A 205 -32.70 -37.49 9.44
C TYR A 205 -31.77 -36.49 8.77
N SER A 206 -32.15 -35.22 8.79
CA SER A 206 -31.31 -34.10 8.36
C SER A 206 -30.95 -33.25 9.55
N GLY A 207 -29.76 -32.68 9.57
CA GLY A 207 -29.27 -31.83 10.65
C GLY A 207 -28.16 -30.93 10.17
N TYR A 208 -27.66 -30.07 11.05
CA TYR A 208 -26.46 -29.29 10.80
C TYR A 208 -25.62 -29.17 12.06
N ILE A 209 -24.31 -29.08 11.87
CA ILE A 209 -23.36 -28.69 12.91
C ILE A 209 -23.22 -27.17 12.89
N THR A 210 -23.16 -26.53 14.06
CA THR A 210 -22.92 -25.09 14.18
C THR A 210 -21.55 -24.84 14.81
N THR A 211 -20.80 -23.90 14.24
CA THR A 211 -19.51 -23.47 14.80
C THR A 211 -19.69 -22.28 15.73
N VAL A 212 -18.66 -22.01 16.54
CA VAL A 212 -18.58 -20.81 17.38
C VAL A 212 -18.63 -19.52 16.54
N SER A 213 -18.18 -19.56 15.29
CA SER A 213 -18.29 -18.46 14.33
C SER A 213 -19.67 -18.29 13.69
N GLY A 214 -20.65 -19.16 14.02
CA GLY A 214 -22.01 -19.13 13.49
C GLY A 214 -22.19 -19.79 12.12
N GLN A 215 -21.15 -20.43 11.58
CA GLN A 215 -21.25 -21.18 10.33
C GLN A 215 -21.98 -22.52 10.56
N THR A 216 -22.80 -22.94 9.60
CA THR A 216 -23.57 -24.17 9.70
C THR A 216 -23.19 -25.17 8.61
N TYR A 217 -23.06 -26.43 8.97
CA TYR A 217 -22.62 -27.51 8.09
C TYR A 217 -23.69 -28.61 8.05
N PRO A 218 -24.47 -28.72 6.97
CA PRO A 218 -25.56 -29.67 6.89
C PRO A 218 -25.05 -31.11 6.74
N PHE A 219 -25.79 -32.07 7.27
CA PHE A 219 -25.58 -33.48 7.08
C PHE A 219 -26.92 -34.23 7.04
N THR A 220 -26.91 -35.41 6.43
CA THR A 220 -28.04 -36.34 6.41
C THR A 220 -27.58 -37.72 6.87
N VAL A 221 -28.39 -38.41 7.67
CA VAL A 221 -28.03 -39.72 8.22
C VAL A 221 -29.26 -40.63 8.26
N THR A 222 -29.09 -41.89 7.88
CA THR A 222 -30.14 -42.90 8.01
C THR A 222 -29.95 -43.66 9.33
N SER A 223 -31.03 -43.81 10.08
CA SER A 223 -31.00 -44.59 11.32
C SER A 223 -30.97 -46.09 11.07
N SER A 224 -30.21 -46.81 11.89
CA SER A 224 -30.25 -48.26 11.99
C SER A 224 -30.54 -48.69 13.43
N SER A 225 -31.10 -49.90 13.57
CA SER A 225 -31.22 -50.59 14.85
C SER A 225 -29.84 -50.84 15.48
#